data_AF-A0A849H0B5-F1
#
_entry.id   AF-A0A849H0B5-F1
#
_cell.length_a   1.000
_cell.length_b   1.000
_cell.length_c   1.000
_cell.angle_alpha   90.00
_cell.angle_beta   90.00
_cell.angle_gamma   90.00
#
_symmetry.space_group_name_H-M   'P 1'
#
loop_
_entity.id
_entity.type
_entity.pdbx_description
1 polymer ?
#
loop_
_entity_poly.entity_id
_entity_poly.type
_entity_poly.pdbx_seq_one_letter_code
_entity_poly.pdbx_strand_id
1 'polypeptide(L)'
;MVAGLLLGYWALMTLAPVPGYGAGDLSPDGNLAAYLDRLILGGSLWAGTWDPEGLLSTLPAIATTLLGIFTGEWLQSDRSNPVKLAGLVGTGLLGVVSGLLWGLVFPINKALWTSSYVLFTAGAGLLLLSVFFWIMEEVEYRAWAKPFVVYGMNAIAVFVASGLVAKQMGLIRVGSEGESLKVWVYENLFVSWAGPLNGSLAFALTYVMIWLAIMWILYRRRIFIKI
;
A
#
# COMPACT_ATOMS: atom_id res chain seq x y z
N MET A 1 -21.07 -1.70 11.56
CA MET A 1 -20.48 -2.63 10.57
C MET A 1 -18.97 -2.76 10.72
N VAL A 2 -18.17 -1.70 10.49
CA VAL A 2 -16.69 -1.72 10.64
C VAL A 2 -16.24 -2.26 11.99
N ALA A 3 -16.76 -1.74 13.11
CA ALA A 3 -16.42 -2.23 14.44
C ALA A 3 -16.73 -3.73 14.63
N GLY A 4 -17.82 -4.24 14.04
CA GLY A 4 -18.19 -5.65 14.11
C GLY A 4 -17.20 -6.55 13.35
N LEU A 5 -16.73 -6.12 12.17
CA LEU A 5 -15.69 -6.82 11.42
C LEU A 5 -14.37 -6.86 12.20
N LEU A 6 -13.95 -5.73 12.76
CA LEU A 6 -12.69 -5.61 13.49
C LEU A 6 -12.69 -6.39 14.82
N LEU A 7 -13.76 -6.28 15.60
CA LEU A 7 -13.90 -7.00 16.87
C LEU A 7 -14.14 -8.50 16.63
N GLY A 8 -14.93 -8.86 15.62
CA GLY A 8 -15.17 -10.25 15.24
C GLY A 8 -13.88 -10.94 14.78
N TYR A 9 -13.11 -10.29 13.90
CA TYR A 9 -11.81 -10.81 13.46
C TYR A 9 -10.83 -10.95 14.63
N TRP A 10 -10.74 -9.94 15.50
CA TRP A 10 -9.89 -10.01 16.70
C TRP A 10 -10.29 -11.17 17.63
N ALA A 11 -11.59 -11.35 17.88
CA ALA A 11 -12.08 -12.45 18.70
C ALA A 11 -11.77 -13.81 18.08
N LEU A 12 -11.94 -13.97 16.76
CA LEU A 12 -11.56 -15.20 16.07
C LEU A 12 -10.07 -15.49 16.21
N MET A 13 -9.21 -14.52 15.95
CA MET A 13 -7.75 -14.70 15.99
C MET A 13 -7.21 -14.93 17.41
N THR A 14 -7.87 -14.41 18.44
CA THR A 14 -7.36 -14.49 19.82
C THR A 14 -8.01 -15.59 20.66
N LEU A 15 -9.28 -15.94 20.39
CA LEU A 15 -10.04 -16.87 21.23
C LEU A 15 -10.23 -18.24 20.59
N ALA A 16 -10.19 -18.36 19.26
CA ALA A 16 -10.38 -19.66 18.61
C ALA A 16 -9.10 -20.51 18.73
N PRO A 17 -9.20 -21.75 19.25
CA PRO A 17 -8.04 -22.63 19.36
C PRO A 17 -7.67 -23.22 18.00
N VAL A 18 -6.39 -23.11 17.64
CA VAL A 18 -5.80 -23.77 16.48
C VAL A 18 -5.23 -25.13 16.88
N PRO A 19 -5.57 -26.22 16.18
CA PRO A 19 -5.03 -27.55 16.49
C PRO A 19 -3.50 -27.56 16.48
N GLY A 20 -2.89 -27.96 17.59
CA GLY A 20 -1.43 -28.02 17.75
C GLY A 20 -0.75 -26.75 18.27
N TYR A 21 -1.45 -25.61 18.30
CA TYR A 21 -0.87 -24.31 18.67
C TYR A 21 -1.64 -23.58 19.79
N GLY A 22 -2.91 -23.94 20.02
CA GLY A 22 -3.74 -23.30 21.04
C GLY A 22 -4.44 -22.03 20.54
N ALA A 23 -5.01 -21.26 21.46
CA ALA A 23 -5.71 -20.01 21.14
C ALA A 23 -4.78 -18.80 21.24
N GLY A 24 -4.91 -17.85 20.31
CA GLY A 24 -4.19 -16.58 20.34
C GLY A 24 -2.73 -16.64 19.85
N ASP A 25 -2.32 -17.74 19.23
CA ASP A 25 -1.03 -17.79 18.54
C ASP A 25 -1.11 -16.94 17.25
N LEU A 26 -0.21 -15.95 17.12
CA LEU A 26 -0.08 -15.07 15.96
C LEU A 26 1.22 -15.33 15.17
N SER A 27 1.90 -16.43 15.47
CA SER A 27 3.07 -16.89 14.72
C SER A 27 2.68 -17.25 13.28
N PRO A 28 3.63 -17.21 12.32
CA PRO A 28 3.35 -17.52 10.91
C PRO A 28 2.67 -18.87 10.69
N ASP A 29 2.99 -19.87 11.53
CA ASP A 29 2.49 -21.23 11.37
C ASP A 29 1.28 -21.53 12.27
N GLY A 30 1.23 -20.96 13.48
CA GLY A 30 0.22 -21.28 14.48
C GLY A 30 -1.08 -20.47 14.42
N ASN A 31 -1.11 -19.40 13.62
CA ASN A 31 -2.28 -18.53 13.57
C ASN A 31 -3.46 -19.12 12.80
N LEU A 32 -4.67 -18.71 13.20
CA LEU A 32 -5.92 -19.25 12.66
C LEU A 32 -6.09 -18.97 11.16
N ALA A 33 -5.66 -17.80 10.68
CA ALA A 33 -5.73 -17.46 9.26
C ALA A 33 -4.89 -18.44 8.43
N ALA A 34 -3.63 -18.64 8.81
CA ALA A 34 -2.73 -19.58 8.15
C ALA A 34 -3.24 -21.03 8.23
N TYR A 35 -3.85 -21.43 9.36
CA TYR A 35 -4.46 -22.75 9.48
C TYR A 35 -5.61 -22.95 8.47
N LEU A 36 -6.53 -21.99 8.36
CA LEU A 36 -7.64 -22.08 7.41
C LEU A 36 -7.17 -21.98 5.96
N ASP A 37 -6.20 -21.12 5.67
CA ASP A 37 -5.63 -20.99 4.33
C ASP A 37 -4.99 -22.33 3.90
N ARG A 38 -4.26 -23.01 4.78
CA ARG A 38 -3.71 -24.35 4.49
C ARG A 38 -4.80 -25.41 4.29
N LEU A 39 -5.86 -25.37 5.11
CA LEU A 39 -6.95 -26.35 5.05
C LEU A 39 -7.77 -26.21 3.76
N ILE A 40 -8.02 -24.97 3.31
CA ILE A 40 -8.95 -24.67 2.23
C ILE A 40 -8.23 -24.48 0.89
N LEU A 41 -7.09 -23.78 0.88
CA LEU A 41 -6.38 -23.40 -0.34
C LEU A 41 -5.27 -24.39 -0.73
N GLY A 42 -4.83 -25.26 0.19
CA GLY A 42 -4.22 -26.55 -0.14
C GLY A 42 -3.01 -26.56 -1.09
N GLY A 43 -2.05 -25.63 -0.96
CA GLY A 43 -0.69 -25.81 -1.51
C GLY A 43 -0.11 -24.72 -2.42
N SER A 44 -0.81 -23.63 -2.69
CA SER A 44 -0.24 -22.46 -3.40
C SER A 44 -0.34 -21.18 -2.57
N LEU A 45 0.08 -21.26 -1.30
CA LEU A 45 0.13 -20.10 -0.43
C LEU A 45 1.33 -19.23 -0.78
N TRP A 46 1.15 -17.91 -0.79
CA TRP A 46 2.18 -16.96 -1.19
C TRP A 46 3.50 -17.12 -0.41
N ALA A 47 3.43 -17.32 0.91
CA ALA A 47 4.60 -17.52 1.77
C ALA A 47 4.90 -19.00 2.08
N GLY A 48 4.24 -19.94 1.39
CA GLY A 48 4.32 -21.39 1.67
C GLY A 48 3.45 -21.83 2.85
N THR A 49 3.48 -21.15 3.99
CA THR A 49 2.69 -21.53 5.18
C THR A 49 1.48 -20.64 5.48
N TRP A 50 1.42 -19.43 4.91
CA TRP A 50 0.33 -18.46 5.08
C TRP A 50 0.14 -17.59 3.83
N ASP A 51 -1.04 -16.97 3.69
CA ASP A 51 -1.34 -16.02 2.62
C ASP A 51 -1.76 -14.64 3.19
N PRO A 52 -1.10 -13.52 2.82
CA PRO A 52 -1.51 -12.19 3.26
C PRO A 52 -2.94 -11.82 2.83
N GLU A 53 -3.41 -12.39 1.72
CA GLU A 53 -4.74 -12.16 1.14
C GLU A 53 -5.68 -13.35 1.40
N GLY A 54 -5.41 -14.11 2.46
CA GLY A 54 -6.21 -15.24 2.90
C GLY A 54 -7.66 -14.90 3.26
N LEU A 55 -8.46 -15.96 3.45
CA LEU A 55 -9.91 -15.83 3.63
C LEU A 55 -10.28 -15.01 4.87
N LEU A 56 -9.54 -15.19 5.97
CA LEU A 56 -9.81 -14.49 7.22
C LEU A 56 -9.28 -13.04 7.22
N SER A 57 -8.14 -12.76 6.59
CA SER A 57 -7.60 -11.38 6.48
C SER A 57 -8.44 -10.50 5.54
N THR A 58 -9.30 -11.10 4.71
CA THR A 58 -10.29 -10.37 3.90
C THR A 58 -11.31 -9.61 4.76
N LEU A 59 -11.68 -10.11 5.96
CA LEU A 59 -12.64 -9.43 6.85
C LEU A 59 -12.16 -8.03 7.30
N PRO A 60 -10.96 -7.88 7.88
CA PRO A 60 -10.43 -6.55 8.21
C PRO A 60 -10.06 -5.75 6.95
N ALA A 61 -9.75 -6.38 5.81
CA ALA A 61 -9.57 -5.66 4.55
C ALA A 61 -10.85 -4.95 4.09
N ILE A 62 -12.02 -5.61 4.19
CA ILE A 62 -13.33 -4.98 3.94
C ILE A 62 -13.53 -3.78 4.86
N ALA A 63 -13.13 -3.89 6.13
CA ALA A 63 -13.20 -2.77 7.07
C ALA A 63 -12.34 -1.57 6.61
N THR A 64 -11.12 -1.80 6.11
CA THR A 64 -10.29 -0.75 5.50
C THR A 64 -10.98 -0.08 4.31
N THR A 65 -11.55 -0.87 3.40
CA THR A 65 -12.28 -0.35 2.23
C THR A 65 -13.47 0.52 2.64
N LEU A 66 -14.26 0.07 3.62
CA LEU A 66 -15.41 0.84 4.13
C LEU A 66 -14.99 2.17 4.75
N LEU A 67 -13.88 2.20 5.51
CA LEU A 67 -13.33 3.46 6.04
C LEU A 67 -12.95 4.42 4.91
N GLY A 68 -12.39 3.91 3.81
CA GLY A 68 -12.13 4.69 2.60
C GLY A 68 -13.40 5.25 1.96
N ILE A 69 -14.47 4.44 1.83
CA ILE A 69 -15.77 4.88 1.31
C ILE A 69 -16.34 6.01 2.17
N PHE A 70 -16.38 5.83 3.50
CA PHE A 70 -16.89 6.86 4.41
C PHE A 70 -16.07 8.16 4.35
N THR A 71 -14.76 8.05 4.15
CA THR A 71 -13.89 9.21 3.93
C THR A 71 -14.26 9.95 2.64
N GLY A 72 -14.51 9.21 1.57
CA GLY A 72 -14.95 9.76 0.29
C GLY A 72 -16.32 10.45 0.38
N GLU A 73 -17.28 9.85 1.10
CA GLU A 73 -18.58 10.47 1.38
C GLU A 73 -18.45 11.75 2.22
N TRP A 74 -17.58 11.73 3.23
CA TRP A 74 -17.30 12.91 4.05
C TRP A 74 -16.76 14.07 3.21
N LEU A 75 -15.79 13.79 2.33
CA LEU A 75 -15.21 14.78 1.42
C LEU A 75 -16.20 15.30 0.37
N GLN A 76 -17.15 14.48 -0.08
CA GLN A 76 -18.19 14.87 -1.05
C GLN A 76 -19.37 15.62 -0.43
N SER A 77 -19.50 15.62 0.90
CA SER A 77 -20.60 16.32 1.57
C SER A 77 -20.58 17.84 1.40
N ASP A 78 -21.72 18.51 1.60
CA ASP A 78 -21.87 19.97 1.51
C ASP A 78 -21.23 20.75 2.68
N ARG A 79 -20.42 20.08 3.50
CA ARG A 79 -19.69 20.70 4.61
C ARG A 79 -18.63 21.66 4.10
N SER A 80 -18.35 22.71 4.87
CA SER A 80 -17.25 23.64 4.56
C SER A 80 -15.88 22.95 4.67
N ASN A 81 -14.89 23.46 3.94
CA ASN A 81 -13.52 22.92 3.93
C ASN A 81 -12.89 22.84 5.33
N PRO A 82 -13.04 23.84 6.24
CA PRO A 82 -12.52 23.74 7.60
C PRO A 82 -13.15 22.60 8.40
N VAL A 83 -14.45 22.36 8.24
CA VAL A 83 -15.15 21.25 8.91
C VAL A 83 -14.68 19.91 8.36
N LYS A 84 -14.50 19.81 7.04
CA LYS A 84 -13.96 18.60 6.41
C LYS A 84 -12.57 18.27 6.93
N LEU A 85 -11.69 19.28 6.95
CA LEU A 85 -10.33 19.17 7.45
C LEU A 85 -10.28 18.76 8.93
N ALA A 86 -11.07 19.42 9.78
CA ALA A 86 -11.17 19.07 11.20
C ALA A 86 -11.66 17.62 11.40
N GLY A 87 -12.62 17.18 10.58
CA GLY A 87 -13.09 15.79 10.57
C GLY A 87 -11.99 14.80 10.21
N LEU A 88 -11.22 15.07 9.14
CA LEU A 88 -10.09 14.21 8.72
C LEU A 88 -9.01 14.14 9.81
N VAL A 89 -8.62 15.28 10.39
CA VAL A 89 -7.61 15.33 11.45
C VAL A 89 -8.10 14.61 12.70
N GLY A 90 -9.31 14.92 13.17
CA GLY A 90 -9.88 14.33 14.37
C GLY A 90 -10.05 12.82 14.26
N THR A 91 -10.67 12.34 13.19
CA THR A 91 -10.84 10.90 12.96
C THR A 91 -9.52 10.20 12.64
N GLY A 92 -8.59 10.88 11.98
CA GLY A 92 -7.23 10.40 11.74
C GLY A 92 -6.44 10.17 13.03
N LEU A 93 -6.42 11.16 13.93
CA LEU A 93 -5.80 11.05 15.24
C LEU A 93 -6.44 9.94 16.08
N LEU A 94 -7.78 9.88 16.10
CA LEU A 94 -8.50 8.83 16.80
C LEU A 94 -8.14 7.43 16.25
N GLY A 95 -8.05 7.28 14.94
CA GLY A 95 -7.65 6.03 14.29
C GLY A 95 -6.23 5.61 14.66
N VAL A 96 -5.26 6.53 14.59
CA VAL A 96 -3.86 6.27 14.98
C VAL A 96 -3.76 5.86 16.44
N VAL A 97 -4.34 6.64 17.36
CA VAL A 97 -4.29 6.36 18.79
C VAL A 97 -4.99 5.04 19.11
N SER A 98 -6.17 4.79 18.56
CA SER A 98 -6.90 3.54 18.77
C SER A 98 -6.12 2.34 18.22
N GLY A 99 -5.50 2.47 17.06
CA GLY A 99 -4.65 1.44 16.46
C GLY A 99 -3.41 1.14 17.29
N LEU A 100 -2.75 2.16 17.84
CA LEU A 100 -1.59 2.00 18.73
C LEU A 100 -1.98 1.36 20.07
N LEU A 101 -3.07 1.80 20.70
CA LEU A 101 -3.55 1.25 21.97
C LEU A 101 -4.01 -0.21 21.79
N TRP A 102 -4.77 -0.51 20.74
CA TRP A 102 -5.14 -1.90 20.44
C TRP A 102 -3.91 -2.72 20.05
N GLY A 103 -2.90 -2.10 19.44
CA GLY A 103 -1.58 -2.66 19.16
C GLY A 103 -0.89 -3.31 20.37
N LEU A 104 -1.22 -2.87 21.59
CA LEU A 104 -0.69 -3.45 22.83
C LEU A 104 -1.22 -4.87 23.12
N VAL A 105 -2.44 -5.18 22.67
CA VAL A 105 -3.11 -6.47 22.89
C VAL A 105 -3.18 -7.30 21.61
N PHE A 106 -3.29 -6.63 20.47
CA PHE A 106 -3.31 -7.24 19.14
C PHE A 106 -2.28 -6.53 18.25
N PRO A 107 -1.06 -7.07 18.10
CA PRO A 107 0.05 -6.38 17.45
C PRO A 107 -0.29 -5.84 16.06
N ILE A 108 0.21 -4.65 15.74
CA ILE A 108 0.09 -4.06 14.40
C ILE A 108 0.86 -4.93 13.42
N ASN A 109 0.14 -5.78 12.71
CA ASN A 109 0.70 -6.74 11.77
C ASN A 109 -0.01 -6.62 10.40
N LYS A 110 0.79 -6.26 9.38
CA LYS A 110 0.35 -6.12 7.99
C LYS A 110 0.08 -7.48 7.33
N ALA A 111 0.88 -8.50 7.62
CA ALA A 111 0.75 -9.83 7.04
C ALA A 111 -0.59 -10.47 7.38
N LEU A 112 -1.07 -10.28 8.62
CA LEU A 112 -2.38 -10.77 9.07
C LEU A 112 -3.51 -9.75 8.83
N TRP A 113 -3.20 -8.55 8.32
CA TRP A 113 -4.14 -7.45 8.19
C TRP A 113 -4.92 -7.15 9.49
N THR A 114 -4.22 -7.15 10.62
CA THR A 114 -4.82 -7.05 11.96
C THR A 114 -5.72 -5.83 12.17
N SER A 115 -6.69 -5.94 13.06
CA SER A 115 -7.63 -4.85 13.39
C SER A 115 -6.93 -3.58 13.87
N SER A 116 -5.85 -3.72 14.64
CA SER A 116 -4.99 -2.62 15.07
C SER A 116 -4.27 -1.96 13.89
N TYR A 117 -3.76 -2.77 12.95
CA TYR A 117 -3.17 -2.30 11.69
C TYR A 117 -4.19 -1.53 10.83
N VAL A 118 -5.43 -2.00 10.72
CA VAL A 118 -6.49 -1.29 9.97
C VAL A 118 -6.73 0.10 10.55
N LEU A 119 -6.94 0.22 11.86
CA LEU A 119 -7.19 1.53 12.49
C LEU A 119 -5.98 2.46 12.38
N PHE A 120 -4.78 1.93 12.64
CA PHE A 120 -3.55 2.71 12.57
C PHE A 120 -3.30 3.26 11.16
N THR A 121 -3.39 2.39 10.14
CA THR A 121 -3.13 2.79 8.75
C THR A 121 -4.22 3.65 8.16
N ALA A 122 -5.50 3.39 8.47
CA ALA A 122 -6.58 4.28 8.08
C ALA A 122 -6.42 5.67 8.74
N GLY A 123 -6.07 5.71 10.03
CA GLY A 123 -5.80 6.95 10.74
C GLY A 123 -4.63 7.73 10.15
N ALA A 124 -3.49 7.07 9.91
CA ALA A 124 -2.33 7.70 9.28
C ALA A 124 -2.64 8.19 7.85
N GLY A 125 -3.42 7.41 7.09
CA GLY A 125 -3.90 7.79 5.77
C GLY A 125 -4.77 9.02 5.79
N LEU A 126 -5.69 9.14 6.76
CA LEU A 126 -6.53 10.32 6.97
C LEU A 126 -5.72 11.56 7.34
N LEU A 127 -4.70 11.42 8.19
CA LEU A 127 -3.80 12.53 8.53
C LEU A 127 -3.01 12.99 7.32
N LEU A 128 -2.45 12.07 6.53
CA LEU A 128 -1.75 12.42 5.30
C LEU A 128 -2.69 13.08 4.29
N LEU A 129 -3.90 12.54 4.14
CA LEU A 129 -4.94 13.12 3.28
C LEU A 129 -5.35 14.51 3.75
N SER A 130 -5.39 14.76 5.07
CA SER A 130 -5.69 16.08 5.64
C SER A 130 -4.63 17.11 5.25
N VAL A 131 -3.35 16.73 5.21
CA VAL A 131 -2.26 17.60 4.75
C VAL A 131 -2.45 17.95 3.27
N PHE A 132 -2.71 16.97 2.42
CA PHE A 132 -2.95 17.23 1.00
C PHE A 132 -4.20 18.06 0.77
N PHE A 133 -5.28 17.77 1.50
CA PHE A 133 -6.53 18.53 1.44
C PHE A 133 -6.29 19.99 1.83
N TRP A 134 -5.58 20.24 2.93
CA TRP A 134 -5.23 21.59 3.38
C TRP A 134 -4.39 22.36 2.34
N ILE A 135 -3.36 21.74 1.77
CA ILE A 135 -2.51 22.40 0.75
C ILE A 135 -3.32 22.73 -0.51
N MET A 136 -4.26 21.88 -0.91
CA MET A 136 -4.98 22.01 -2.18
C MET A 136 -6.20 22.94 -2.10
N GLU A 137 -6.87 22.95 -0.94
CA GLU A 137 -8.15 23.65 -0.74
C GLU A 137 -8.01 24.96 0.04
N GLU A 138 -7.11 25.06 1.01
CA GLU A 138 -6.94 26.28 1.82
C GLU A 138 -5.76 27.12 1.33
N VAL A 139 -4.64 26.48 0.98
CA VAL A 139 -3.44 27.17 0.45
C VAL A 139 -3.56 27.42 -1.05
N GLU A 140 -4.48 26.72 -1.74
CA GLU A 140 -4.72 26.77 -3.18
C GLU A 140 -3.47 26.49 -4.05
N TYR A 141 -2.40 25.93 -3.47
CA TYR A 141 -1.17 25.65 -4.18
C TYR A 141 -1.28 24.31 -4.91
N ARG A 142 -1.78 24.34 -6.16
CA ARG A 142 -2.05 23.12 -6.95
C ARG A 142 -0.92 22.71 -7.91
N ALA A 143 0.09 23.56 -8.09
CA ALA A 143 1.14 23.35 -9.09
C ALA A 143 2.02 22.12 -8.79
N TRP A 144 2.33 21.85 -7.52
CA TRP A 144 3.14 20.69 -7.10
C TRP A 144 2.44 19.35 -7.36
N ALA A 145 1.10 19.34 -7.39
CA ALA A 145 0.31 18.13 -7.62
C ALA A 145 0.34 17.69 -9.09
N LYS A 146 0.75 18.58 -10.02
CA LYS A 146 0.66 18.34 -11.46
C LYS A 146 1.40 17.09 -11.95
N PRO A 147 2.65 16.78 -11.54
CA PRO A 147 3.32 15.53 -11.91
C PRO A 147 2.56 14.28 -11.44
N PHE A 148 1.99 14.33 -10.23
CA PHE A 148 1.20 13.23 -9.67
C PHE A 148 -0.11 13.03 -10.42
N VAL A 149 -0.77 14.12 -10.82
CA VAL A 149 -1.96 14.06 -11.67
C VAL A 149 -1.61 13.41 -13.02
N VAL A 150 -0.51 13.84 -13.66
CA VAL A 150 -0.02 13.26 -14.92
C VAL A 150 0.22 11.76 -14.82
N TYR A 151 0.85 11.31 -13.74
CA TYR A 151 0.99 9.88 -13.44
C TYR A 151 -0.36 9.19 -13.25
N GLY A 152 -1.24 9.77 -12.43
CA GLY A 152 -2.53 9.18 -12.05
C GLY A 152 -3.47 8.97 -13.22
N MET A 153 -3.49 9.89 -14.20
CA MET A 153 -4.36 9.78 -15.39
C MET A 153 -4.04 8.57 -16.28
N ASN A 154 -2.84 8.00 -16.19
CA ASN A 154 -2.41 6.81 -16.93
C ASN A 154 -1.82 5.75 -15.99
N ALA A 155 -2.33 5.66 -14.75
CA ALA A 155 -1.75 4.82 -13.69
C ALA A 155 -1.60 3.34 -14.08
N ILE A 156 -2.61 2.76 -14.74
CA ILE A 156 -2.56 1.35 -15.17
C ILE A 156 -1.53 1.16 -16.29
N ALA A 157 -1.49 2.08 -17.25
CA ALA A 157 -0.54 1.99 -18.37
C ALA A 157 0.91 2.07 -17.88
N VAL A 158 1.23 3.00 -16.98
CA VAL A 158 2.58 3.08 -16.41
C VAL A 158 2.90 1.87 -15.54
N PHE A 159 1.94 1.35 -14.76
CA PHE A 159 2.15 0.13 -13.97
C PHE A 159 2.52 -1.07 -14.85
N VAL A 160 1.71 -1.35 -15.87
CA VAL A 160 1.95 -2.47 -16.79
C VAL A 160 3.25 -2.27 -17.57
N ALA A 161 3.43 -1.10 -18.19
CA ALA A 161 4.60 -0.84 -19.04
C ALA A 161 5.90 -0.85 -18.24
N SER A 162 5.91 -0.25 -17.04
CA SER A 162 7.06 -0.27 -16.13
C SER A 162 7.43 -1.69 -15.69
N GLY A 163 6.44 -2.51 -15.34
CA GLY A 163 6.63 -3.92 -15.01
C GLY A 163 7.19 -4.73 -16.19
N LEU A 164 6.67 -4.53 -17.40
CA LEU A 164 7.16 -5.19 -18.61
C LEU A 164 8.61 -4.80 -18.94
N VAL A 165 8.96 -3.52 -18.84
CA VAL A 165 10.33 -3.05 -19.06
C VAL A 165 11.27 -3.60 -18.00
N ALA A 166 10.90 -3.55 -16.72
CA ALA A 166 11.71 -4.08 -15.63
C ALA A 166 11.95 -5.59 -15.78
N LYS A 167 10.92 -6.36 -16.17
CA LYS A 167 11.04 -7.79 -16.43
C LYS A 167 11.95 -8.07 -17.63
N GLN A 168 11.81 -7.33 -18.73
CA GLN A 168 12.69 -7.46 -19.90
C GLN A 168 14.14 -7.14 -19.55
N MET A 169 14.41 -6.07 -18.80
CA MET A 169 15.76 -5.74 -18.35
C MET A 169 16.37 -6.81 -17.42
N GLY A 170 15.55 -7.59 -16.72
CA GLY A 170 16.00 -8.74 -15.93
C GLY A 170 16.31 -9.98 -16.77
N LEU A 171 15.63 -10.16 -17.91
CA LEU A 171 15.78 -11.32 -18.80
C LEU A 171 16.93 -11.15 -19.80
N ILE A 172 17.16 -9.93 -20.28
CA ILE A 172 18.25 -9.63 -21.21
C ILE A 172 19.58 -9.75 -20.46
N ARG A 173 20.45 -10.62 -20.96
CA ARG A 173 21.78 -10.89 -20.40
C ARG A 173 22.83 -10.11 -21.17
N VAL A 174 23.72 -9.41 -20.48
CA VAL A 174 24.73 -8.52 -21.06
C VAL A 174 26.07 -8.75 -20.37
N GLY A 175 27.16 -8.58 -21.12
CA GLY A 175 28.53 -8.81 -20.65
C GLY A 175 28.97 -10.27 -20.83
N SER A 176 30.27 -10.52 -20.62
CA SER A 176 30.87 -11.85 -20.74
C SER A 176 30.41 -12.82 -19.65
N GLU A 177 29.96 -12.31 -18.50
CA GLU A 177 29.54 -13.11 -17.34
C GLU A 177 28.02 -13.35 -17.26
N GLY A 178 27.24 -12.82 -18.21
CA GLY A 178 25.79 -13.07 -18.26
C GLY A 178 24.98 -12.35 -17.17
N GLU A 179 25.41 -11.16 -16.76
CA GLU A 179 24.63 -10.34 -15.83
C GLU A 179 23.36 -9.80 -16.50
N SER A 180 22.33 -9.50 -15.72
CA SER A 180 21.13 -8.88 -16.29
C SER A 180 21.42 -7.45 -16.74
N LEU A 181 20.78 -7.01 -17.83
CA LEU A 181 20.88 -5.62 -18.32
C LEU A 181 20.58 -4.61 -17.22
N LYS A 182 19.65 -4.92 -16.31
CA LYS A 182 19.34 -4.09 -15.14
C LYS A 182 20.55 -3.89 -14.21
N VAL A 183 21.24 -4.98 -13.87
CA VAL A 183 22.43 -4.93 -13.00
C VAL A 183 23.55 -4.20 -13.70
N TRP A 184 23.79 -4.51 -14.98
CA TRP A 184 24.82 -3.84 -15.76
C TRP A 184 24.60 -2.32 -15.83
N VAL A 185 23.37 -1.87 -16.13
CA VAL A 185 23.01 -0.44 -16.15
C VAL A 185 23.20 0.19 -14.78
N TYR A 186 22.75 -0.48 -13.72
CA TYR A 186 22.88 0.01 -12.35
C TYR A 186 24.35 0.21 -11.96
N GLU A 187 25.19 -0.79 -12.20
CA GLU A 187 26.58 -0.76 -11.79
C GLU A 187 27.42 0.20 -12.64
N ASN A 188 27.26 0.16 -13.96
CA ASN A 188 28.10 0.91 -14.88
C ASN A 188 27.67 2.37 -15.04
N LEU A 189 26.36 2.67 -14.97
CA LEU A 189 25.86 4.05 -15.16
C LEU A 189 25.59 4.81 -13.87
N PHE A 190 25.42 4.14 -12.73
CA PHE A 190 25.08 4.81 -11.46
C PHE A 190 26.10 4.55 -10.37
N VAL A 191 26.42 3.28 -10.06
CA VAL A 191 27.35 2.96 -8.97
C VAL A 191 28.78 3.40 -9.28
N SER A 192 29.20 3.28 -10.54
CA SER A 192 30.57 3.57 -11.02
C SER A 192 31.11 4.94 -10.60
N TRP A 193 30.27 5.96 -10.50
CA TRP A 193 30.66 7.32 -10.13
C TRP A 193 29.98 7.84 -8.86
N ALA A 194 28.80 7.33 -8.50
CA ALA A 194 28.04 7.82 -7.34
C ALA A 194 28.20 6.92 -6.09
N GLY A 195 28.79 5.72 -6.23
CA GLY A 195 28.83 4.70 -5.19
C GLY A 195 27.47 4.02 -4.95
N PRO A 196 27.38 3.03 -4.04
CA PRO A 196 26.18 2.21 -3.89
C PRO A 196 24.94 2.99 -3.43
N LEU A 197 25.09 3.85 -2.40
CA LEU A 197 23.96 4.57 -1.82
C LEU A 197 23.40 5.61 -2.78
N ASN A 198 24.23 6.54 -3.26
CA ASN A 198 23.77 7.59 -4.17
C ASN A 198 23.44 7.03 -5.56
N GLY A 199 24.13 5.97 -6.00
CA GLY A 199 23.81 5.27 -7.24
C GLY A 199 22.41 4.65 -7.20
N SER A 200 22.01 4.03 -6.08
CA SER A 200 20.65 3.51 -5.90
C SER A 200 19.58 4.61 -5.95
N LEU A 201 19.84 5.74 -5.30
CA LEU A 201 18.94 6.91 -5.33
C LEU A 201 18.85 7.50 -6.74
N ALA A 202 19.98 7.71 -7.40
CA ALA A 202 20.04 8.26 -8.75
C ALA A 202 19.35 7.35 -9.78
N PHE A 203 19.52 6.03 -9.66
CA PHE A 203 18.81 5.05 -10.49
C PHE A 203 17.29 5.16 -10.29
N ALA A 204 16.83 5.18 -9.03
CA ALA A 204 15.40 5.28 -8.73
C ALA A 204 14.79 6.60 -9.24
N LEU A 205 15.46 7.73 -9.00
CA LEU A 205 15.02 9.04 -9.48
C LEU A 205 14.99 9.09 -11.02
N THR A 206 16.03 8.59 -11.68
CA THR A 206 16.09 8.55 -13.15
C THR A 206 14.98 7.68 -13.72
N TYR A 207 14.73 6.51 -13.14
CA TYR A 207 13.67 5.61 -13.57
C TYR A 207 12.29 6.27 -13.46
N VAL A 208 12.01 6.95 -12.33
CA VAL A 208 10.78 7.72 -12.15
C VAL A 208 10.72 8.88 -13.15
N MET A 209 11.78 9.65 -13.33
CA MET A 209 11.78 10.78 -14.27
C MET A 209 11.56 10.37 -15.73
N ILE A 210 12.09 9.22 -16.15
CA ILE A 210 11.85 8.66 -17.49
C ILE A 210 10.36 8.35 -17.67
N TRP A 211 9.76 7.63 -16.72
CA TRP A 211 8.33 7.32 -16.79
C TRP A 211 7.46 8.57 -16.70
N LEU A 212 7.83 9.54 -15.87
CA LEU A 212 7.16 10.84 -15.81
C LEU A 212 7.21 11.54 -17.17
N ALA A 213 8.37 11.56 -17.84
CA ALA A 213 8.52 12.18 -19.15
C ALA A 213 7.62 11.50 -20.21
N ILE A 214 7.56 10.16 -20.21
CA ILE A 214 6.68 9.40 -21.10
C ILE A 214 5.21 9.73 -20.81
N MET A 215 4.78 9.67 -19.54
CA MET A 215 3.41 10.00 -19.15
C MET A 215 3.07 11.47 -19.45
N TRP A 216 4.04 12.37 -19.35
CA TRP A 216 3.88 13.78 -19.70
C TRP A 216 3.68 13.99 -21.19
N ILE A 217 4.33 13.19 -22.05
CA ILE A 217 4.08 13.20 -23.49
C ILE A 217 2.65 12.74 -23.78
N LEU A 218 2.21 11.63 -23.17
CA LEU A 218 0.84 11.13 -23.32
C LEU A 218 -0.19 12.16 -22.85
N TYR A 219 0.05 12.77 -21.69
CA TYR A 219 -0.80 13.82 -21.15
C TYR A 219 -0.91 15.04 -22.07
N ARG A 220 0.22 15.55 -22.58
CA ARG A 220 0.23 16.67 -23.54
C ARG A 220 -0.51 16.34 -24.83
N ARG A 221 -0.46 15.08 -25.27
CA ARG A 221 -1.19 14.58 -26.45
C ARG A 221 -2.64 14.20 -26.14
N ARG A 222 -3.13 14.39 -24.91
CA ARG A 222 -4.47 13.99 -24.44
C ARG A 222 -4.77 12.50 -24.67
N ILE A 223 -3.75 11.66 -24.63
CA ILE A 223 -3.90 10.21 -24.75
C ILE A 223 -4.06 9.64 -23.35
N PHE A 224 -5.21 9.03 -23.09
CA PHE A 224 -5.56 8.39 -21.84
C PHE A 224 -5.85 6.92 -22.09
N ILE A 225 -4.93 6.05 -21.69
CA ILE A 225 -5.05 4.61 -21.87
C ILE A 225 -5.88 4.08 -20.70
N LYS A 226 -7.14 3.75 -21.00
CA LYS A 226 -8.06 3.05 -20.10
C LYS A 226 -8.09 1.58 -20.52
N ILE A 227 -8.14 0.68 -19.55
CA ILE A 227 -8.39 -0.75 -19.76
C ILE A 227 -9.86 -1.01 -19.44
#